data_AF-A0A931M1P1-F1
#
_entry.id   AF-A0A931M1P1-F1
#
_cell.length_a   1.000
_cell.length_b   1.000
_cell.length_c   1.000
_cell.angle_alpha   90.00
_cell.angle_beta   90.00
_cell.angle_gamma   90.00
#
_symmetry.space_group_name_H-M   'P 1'
#
loop_
_entity.id
_entity.type
_entity.pdbx_description
1 polymer ?
#
loop_
_entity_poly.entity_id
_entity_poly.type
_entity_poly.pdbx_seq_one_letter_code
_entity_poly.pdbx_strand_id
1 'polypeptide(L)'
;MGAGALTAIAASLCCITPVIALLAGSSSIAANFSWIEPARPYLIGLSIAVLVFAWYLKLKPAKINDRDCNCETTGKASLFQSRVFLAIVTVFAILMITFPLYAKMFFPKPKLQSALVAAVYNRQQVKFTIQGMSCESCEAEVNNEIAKVNGVLTYQTSYVNRSSLVTFDKSKVDVKTIEAAISKTGYKVKSYDFMSTNNTGVSFYEAPLVCHAAPSIGCGSKAKFLLVDLEKYNDAVEGAWLNKTGTIVAVKWNTKTEEDKKAEIIKTVSANHNLELTTLSQTKADSYFQTFPDSSEWYKGKEVDKLSKEEAGIIAKNTIASYKEKKLIKPSFEKQFQADIEKIYADLFLSISSYKDLTTEAYNKVESQVQQAREKYVGKGKMPHVELCIASEESCKKVKSCSPGSGKSCCDKN
;
A
#
# COMPACT_ATOMS: atom_id res chain seq x y z
N MET A 1 14.11 -30.91 -39.61
CA MET A 1 14.10 -29.44 -39.41
C MET A 1 12.66 -29.01 -39.12
N GLY A 2 12.26 -28.93 -37.86
CA GLY A 2 10.89 -28.60 -37.46
C GLY A 2 10.74 -28.86 -35.96
N ALA A 3 10.17 -27.90 -35.23
CA ALA A 3 10.10 -27.75 -33.76
C ALA A 3 11.14 -26.78 -33.14
N GLY A 4 12.44 -26.94 -33.41
CA GLY A 4 13.48 -26.06 -32.83
C GLY A 4 13.60 -24.66 -33.45
N ALA A 5 13.30 -24.53 -34.74
CA ALA A 5 13.36 -23.24 -35.42
C ALA A 5 12.18 -22.31 -35.04
N LEU A 6 10.99 -22.88 -34.81
CA LEU A 6 9.79 -22.12 -34.46
C LEU A 6 9.85 -21.58 -33.02
N THR A 7 10.47 -22.33 -32.10
CA THR A 7 10.66 -21.89 -30.71
C THR A 7 11.72 -20.79 -30.58
N ALA A 8 12.79 -20.85 -31.38
CA ALA A 8 13.80 -19.78 -31.44
C ALA A 8 13.25 -18.48 -32.04
N ILE A 9 12.41 -18.57 -33.07
CA ILE A 9 11.75 -17.41 -33.69
C ILE A 9 10.69 -16.82 -32.74
N ALA A 10 9.92 -17.64 -32.02
CA ALA A 10 8.95 -17.17 -31.04
C ALA A 10 9.59 -16.46 -29.83
N ALA A 11 10.74 -16.94 -29.34
CA ALA A 11 11.48 -16.28 -28.26
C ALA A 11 12.14 -14.96 -28.72
N SER A 12 12.62 -14.91 -29.96
CA SER A 12 13.19 -13.71 -30.60
C SER A 12 12.12 -12.61 -30.82
N LEU A 13 10.92 -13.00 -31.28
CA LEU A 13 9.79 -12.10 -31.49
C LEU A 13 9.37 -11.39 -30.18
N CYS A 14 9.45 -12.03 -29.02
CA CYS A 14 9.16 -11.36 -27.74
C CYS A 14 10.16 -10.23 -27.39
N CYS A 15 11.38 -10.25 -27.92
CA CYS A 15 12.41 -9.25 -27.63
C CYS A 15 12.54 -8.17 -28.72
N ILE A 16 12.17 -8.50 -29.96
CA ILE A 16 12.22 -7.56 -31.10
C ILE A 16 10.92 -6.74 -31.20
N THR A 17 9.77 -7.32 -30.85
CA THR A 17 8.47 -6.63 -30.90
C THR A 17 8.41 -5.35 -30.05
N PRO A 18 8.98 -5.28 -28.82
CA PRO A 18 9.04 -4.05 -28.05
C PRO A 18 9.87 -2.95 -28.72
N VAL A 19 10.97 -3.31 -29.40
CA VAL A 19 11.85 -2.34 -30.09
C VAL A 19 11.18 -1.82 -31.37
N ILE A 20 10.52 -2.70 -32.13
CA ILE A 20 9.74 -2.29 -33.32
C ILE A 20 8.51 -1.47 -32.92
N ALA A 21 7.82 -1.82 -31.82
CA ALA A 21 6.70 -1.05 -31.29
C ALA A 21 7.12 0.34 -30.77
N LEU A 22 8.33 0.46 -30.20
CA LEU A 22 8.91 1.74 -29.80
C LEU A 22 9.17 2.66 -31.01
N LEU A 23 9.65 2.10 -32.12
CA LEU A 23 9.85 2.82 -33.38
C LEU A 23 8.51 3.15 -34.07
N ALA A 24 7.47 2.34 -33.83
CA ALA A 24 6.11 2.55 -34.35
C ALA A 24 5.22 3.41 -33.44
N GLY A 25 5.71 3.86 -32.28
CA GLY A 25 4.98 4.76 -31.37
C GLY A 25 3.80 4.12 -30.61
N SER A 26 3.71 2.79 -30.51
CA SER A 26 2.63 2.09 -29.80
C SER A 26 3.06 1.68 -28.40
N SER A 27 2.69 2.47 -27.39
CA SER A 27 3.13 2.33 -25.99
C SER A 27 2.38 1.29 -25.13
N SER A 28 1.69 0.30 -25.72
CA SER A 28 0.69 -0.50 -24.98
C SER A 28 0.93 -2.01 -24.94
N ILE A 29 2.15 -2.46 -24.58
CA ILE A 29 2.40 -3.89 -24.30
C ILE A 29 2.86 -4.19 -22.86
N ALA A 30 3.04 -3.18 -22.00
CA ALA A 30 3.42 -3.42 -20.60
C ALA A 30 2.31 -4.07 -19.75
N ALA A 31 1.03 -3.92 -20.14
CA ALA A 31 -0.11 -4.38 -19.34
C ALA A 31 -0.42 -5.88 -19.42
N ASN A 32 0.15 -6.65 -20.35
CA ASN A 32 -0.18 -8.07 -20.57
C ASN A 32 0.79 -9.08 -19.93
N PHE A 33 1.82 -8.62 -19.21
CA PHE A 33 2.90 -9.49 -18.70
C PHE A 33 3.16 -9.41 -17.19
N SER A 34 2.31 -8.74 -16.41
CA SER A 34 2.46 -8.71 -14.93
C SER A 34 2.39 -10.09 -14.28
N TRP A 35 1.66 -11.04 -14.88
CA TRP A 35 1.59 -12.43 -14.41
C TRP A 35 2.91 -13.21 -14.57
N ILE A 36 3.87 -12.71 -15.38
CA ILE A 36 5.19 -13.31 -15.58
C ILE A 36 6.23 -12.74 -14.59
N GLU A 37 5.93 -11.63 -13.90
CA GLU A 37 6.84 -11.04 -12.90
C GLU A 37 7.28 -12.02 -11.81
N PRO A 38 6.38 -12.84 -11.21
CA PRO A 38 6.78 -13.83 -10.21
C PRO A 38 7.68 -14.93 -10.79
N ALA A 39 7.50 -15.26 -12.08
CA ALA A 39 8.24 -16.31 -12.79
C ALA A 39 9.58 -15.83 -13.36
N ARG A 40 9.80 -14.50 -13.45
CA ARG A 40 10.99 -13.86 -14.01
C ARG A 40 12.33 -14.42 -13.50
N PRO A 41 12.58 -14.61 -12.19
CA PRO A 41 13.86 -15.15 -11.73
C PRO A 41 14.08 -16.60 -12.19
N TYR A 42 13.03 -17.40 -12.33
CA TYR A 42 13.13 -18.78 -12.82
C TYR A 42 13.46 -18.83 -14.31
N LEU A 43 12.87 -17.93 -15.12
CA LEU A 43 13.16 -17.83 -16.55
C LEU A 43 14.60 -17.37 -16.82
N ILE A 44 15.11 -16.42 -16.02
CA ILE A 44 16.51 -16.00 -16.08
C ILE A 44 17.43 -17.15 -15.64
N GLY A 45 17.07 -17.89 -14.59
CA GLY A 45 17.82 -19.07 -14.15
C GLY A 45 17.89 -20.15 -15.23
N LEU A 46 16.76 -20.42 -15.91
CA LEU A 46 16.68 -21.40 -16.99
C LEU A 46 17.50 -20.97 -18.22
N SER A 47 17.50 -19.69 -18.58
CA SER A 47 18.31 -19.21 -19.71
C SER A 47 19.81 -19.30 -19.43
N ILE A 48 20.25 -18.99 -18.21
CA ILE A 48 21.65 -19.17 -17.78
C ILE A 48 22.02 -20.66 -17.83
N ALA A 49 21.16 -21.55 -17.32
CA ALA A 49 21.43 -22.99 -17.31
C ALA A 49 21.61 -23.55 -18.74
N VAL A 50 20.75 -23.14 -19.68
CA VAL A 50 20.84 -23.57 -21.09
C VAL A 50 22.11 -23.03 -21.76
N LEU A 51 22.48 -21.77 -21.50
CA LEU A 51 23.72 -21.19 -22.04
C LEU A 51 24.98 -21.87 -21.49
N VAL A 52 25.01 -22.17 -20.18
CA VAL A 52 26.11 -22.91 -19.54
C VAL A 52 26.21 -24.33 -20.11
N PHE A 53 25.07 -25.00 -20.29
CA PHE A 53 25.02 -26.34 -20.87
C PHE A 53 25.51 -26.34 -22.33
N ALA A 54 25.14 -25.34 -23.12
CA ALA A 54 25.61 -25.18 -24.50
C ALA A 54 27.14 -24.98 -24.57
N TRP A 55 27.70 -24.15 -23.68
CA TRP A 55 29.15 -23.98 -23.55
C TRP A 55 29.85 -25.27 -23.13
N TYR A 56 29.27 -26.02 -22.19
CA TYR A 56 29.80 -27.31 -21.75
C TYR A 56 29.86 -28.33 -22.88
N LEU A 57 28.81 -28.43 -23.71
CA LEU A 57 28.81 -29.29 -24.89
C LEU A 57 29.87 -28.88 -25.92
N LYS A 58 30.18 -27.59 -26.06
CA LYS A 58 31.15 -27.09 -27.05
C LYS A 58 32.61 -27.09 -26.56
N LEU A 59 32.82 -27.06 -25.24
CA LEU A 59 34.15 -27.08 -24.61
C LEU A 59 34.63 -28.49 -24.26
N LYS A 60 33.76 -29.51 -24.29
CA LYS A 60 34.20 -30.90 -24.17
C LYS A 60 35.12 -31.26 -25.34
N PRO A 61 36.37 -31.67 -25.08
CA PRO A 61 37.24 -32.19 -26.14
C PRO A 61 36.65 -33.51 -26.66
N ALA A 62 36.69 -33.70 -27.99
CA ALA A 62 36.34 -34.99 -28.58
C ALA A 62 37.28 -36.07 -28.02
N LYS A 63 36.72 -37.16 -27.50
CA LYS A 63 37.51 -38.38 -27.25
C LYS A 63 37.89 -38.93 -28.62
N ILE A 64 39.17 -38.83 -28.96
CA ILE A 64 39.76 -39.50 -30.12
C ILE A 64 39.92 -40.96 -29.72
N ASN A 65 39.04 -41.81 -30.24
CA ASN A 65 39.31 -43.25 -30.36
C ASN A 65 39.39 -43.59 -31.85
N ASP A 66 40.26 -44.56 -32.10
CA ASP A 66 41.13 -44.70 -33.26
C ASP A 66 40.43 -45.07 -34.58
N ARG A 67 41.11 -44.67 -35.66
CA ARG A 67 41.05 -45.04 -37.08
C ARG A 67 39.96 -46.02 -37.54
N ASP A 68 39.07 -45.55 -38.44
CA ASP A 68 39.09 -46.02 -39.84
C ASP A 68 38.40 -45.02 -40.79
N CYS A 69 38.71 -45.19 -42.06
CA CYS A 69 38.65 -44.22 -43.14
C CYS A 69 37.24 -43.86 -43.67
N ASN A 70 37.23 -42.69 -44.30
CA ASN A 70 36.42 -42.31 -45.46
C ASN A 70 34.92 -42.06 -45.24
N CYS A 71 34.58 -40.83 -44.86
CA CYS A 71 33.40 -40.15 -45.36
C CYS A 71 33.72 -38.65 -45.45
N GLU A 72 33.77 -38.11 -46.67
CA GLU A 72 33.61 -36.68 -46.86
C GLU A 72 32.28 -36.25 -46.23
N THR A 73 32.34 -35.32 -45.29
CA THR A 73 31.19 -34.48 -44.98
C THR A 73 31.61 -33.05 -45.23
N THR A 74 31.32 -32.57 -46.43
CA THR A 74 31.22 -31.15 -46.77
C THR A 74 30.03 -30.53 -46.02
N GLY A 75 30.13 -30.45 -44.70
CA GLY A 75 29.24 -29.64 -43.88
C GLY A 75 29.94 -28.32 -43.58
N LYS A 76 29.71 -27.27 -44.38
CA LYS A 76 30.09 -25.90 -43.97
C LYS A 76 29.60 -25.70 -42.55
N ALA A 77 30.51 -25.49 -41.59
CA ALA A 77 30.14 -25.27 -40.21
C ALA A 77 29.17 -24.08 -40.16
N SER A 78 27.92 -24.35 -39.83
CA SER A 78 26.87 -23.33 -39.76
C SER A 78 27.35 -22.20 -38.84
N LEU A 79 27.23 -20.94 -39.27
CA LEU A 79 27.61 -19.77 -38.48
C LEU A 79 27.01 -19.81 -37.07
N PHE A 80 25.83 -20.45 -36.92
CA PHE A 80 25.11 -20.66 -35.67
C PHE A 80 25.70 -21.72 -34.73
N GLN A 81 26.70 -22.51 -35.16
CA GLN A 81 27.40 -23.50 -34.33
C GLN A 81 28.83 -23.07 -33.97
N SER A 82 29.20 -21.83 -34.29
CA SER A 82 30.50 -21.23 -33.97
C SER A 82 30.58 -20.84 -32.49
N ARG A 83 31.79 -20.95 -31.90
CA ARG A 83 32.08 -20.41 -30.55
C ARG A 83 31.87 -18.89 -30.51
N VAL A 84 32.04 -18.21 -31.64
CA VAL A 84 31.81 -16.76 -31.79
C VAL A 84 30.33 -16.41 -31.65
N PHE A 85 29.44 -17.20 -32.24
CA PHE A 85 28.00 -16.99 -32.12
C PHE A 85 27.54 -17.16 -30.67
N LEU A 86 28.00 -18.22 -29.99
CA LEU A 86 27.71 -18.42 -28.57
C LEU A 86 28.25 -17.27 -27.70
N ALA A 87 29.42 -16.72 -28.00
CA ALA A 87 29.96 -15.56 -27.29
C ALA A 87 29.10 -14.31 -27.49
N ILE A 88 28.67 -14.01 -28.71
CA ILE A 88 27.82 -12.85 -29.03
C ILE A 88 26.47 -12.95 -28.29
N VAL A 89 25.82 -14.12 -28.33
CA VAL A 89 24.54 -14.34 -27.64
C VAL A 89 24.70 -14.18 -26.12
N THR A 90 25.82 -14.65 -25.56
CA THR A 90 26.10 -14.51 -24.12
C THR A 90 26.28 -13.04 -23.72
N VAL A 91 27.04 -12.26 -24.49
CA VAL A 91 27.25 -10.81 -24.25
C VAL A 91 25.93 -10.05 -24.35
N PHE A 92 25.13 -10.32 -25.38
CA PHE A 92 23.83 -9.69 -25.56
C PHE A 92 22.85 -10.01 -24.43
N ALA A 93 22.83 -11.26 -23.96
CA ALA A 93 22.00 -11.67 -22.82
C ALA A 93 22.40 -10.93 -21.53
N ILE A 94 23.69 -10.78 -21.25
CA ILE A 94 24.19 -10.03 -20.09
C ILE A 94 23.77 -8.56 -20.17
N LEU A 95 23.90 -7.94 -21.35
CA LEU A 95 23.51 -6.54 -21.56
C LEU A 95 22.01 -6.34 -21.32
N MET A 96 21.15 -7.22 -21.81
CA MET A 96 19.70 -7.15 -21.57
C MET A 96 19.31 -7.45 -20.12
N ILE A 97 19.99 -8.38 -19.43
CA ILE A 97 19.74 -8.65 -18.00
C ILE A 97 20.13 -7.46 -17.13
N THR A 98 21.18 -6.73 -17.51
CA THR A 98 21.65 -5.53 -16.81
C THR A 98 20.90 -4.26 -17.22
N PHE A 99 19.96 -4.33 -18.17
CA PHE A 99 19.09 -3.21 -18.58
C PHE A 99 18.45 -2.43 -17.42
N PRO A 100 17.89 -3.07 -16.38
CA PRO A 100 17.28 -2.34 -15.27
C PRO A 100 18.27 -1.41 -14.54
N LEU A 101 19.57 -1.73 -14.57
CA LEU A 101 20.60 -0.98 -13.85
C LEU A 101 21.03 0.29 -14.60
N TYR A 102 21.06 0.27 -15.94
CA TYR A 102 21.43 1.45 -16.74
C TYR A 102 20.22 2.22 -17.30
N ALA A 103 19.02 1.63 -17.33
CA ALA A 103 17.79 2.29 -17.75
C ALA A 103 17.53 3.61 -16.99
N LYS A 104 17.83 3.64 -15.68
CA LYS A 104 17.69 4.84 -14.84
C LYS A 104 18.52 6.05 -15.32
N MET A 105 19.56 5.82 -16.13
CA MET A 105 20.41 6.87 -16.70
C MET A 105 19.82 7.47 -17.99
N PHE A 106 19.00 6.72 -18.74
CA PHE A 106 18.48 7.12 -20.05
C PHE A 106 17.01 7.57 -20.04
N PHE A 107 16.24 7.23 -19.01
CA PHE A 107 14.85 7.70 -18.87
C PHE A 107 14.79 8.98 -18.01
N PRO A 108 14.68 10.18 -18.59
CA PRO A 108 14.43 11.38 -17.81
C PRO A 108 13.07 11.26 -17.09
N LYS A 109 13.02 11.73 -15.83
CA LYS A 109 11.77 11.78 -15.04
C LYS A 109 10.67 12.46 -15.87
N PRO A 110 9.48 11.85 -16.04
CA PRO A 110 8.43 12.46 -16.84
C PRO A 110 8.04 13.81 -16.23
N LYS A 111 8.27 14.89 -16.97
CA LYS A 111 7.69 16.21 -16.68
C LYS A 111 6.21 16.12 -17.06
N LEU A 112 5.37 15.72 -16.09
CA LEU A 112 3.93 15.76 -16.25
C LEU A 112 3.50 17.22 -16.53
N GLN A 113 2.85 17.44 -17.68
CA GLN A 113 2.54 18.75 -18.25
C GLN A 113 1.65 19.62 -17.34
N SER A 114 2.14 20.82 -17.00
CA SER A 114 1.44 21.86 -16.22
C SER A 114 0.08 22.30 -16.77
N ALA A 115 -0.29 21.94 -18.00
CA ALA A 115 -1.60 22.27 -18.57
C ALA A 115 -2.76 21.47 -17.93
N LEU A 116 -2.52 20.22 -17.50
CA LEU A 116 -3.51 19.43 -16.77
C LEU A 116 -3.70 19.92 -15.32
N VAL A 117 -2.67 20.54 -14.74
CA VAL A 117 -2.71 21.09 -13.37
C VAL A 117 -3.60 22.33 -13.30
N ALA A 118 -3.57 23.21 -14.32
CA ALA A 118 -4.43 24.40 -14.37
C ALA A 118 -5.94 24.06 -14.44
N ALA A 119 -6.31 22.98 -15.15
CA ALA A 119 -7.70 22.51 -15.24
C ALA A 119 -8.21 21.83 -13.95
N VAL A 120 -7.32 21.48 -13.03
CA VAL A 120 -7.65 20.88 -11.71
C VAL A 120 -7.77 21.96 -10.62
N TYR A 121 -7.05 23.09 -10.74
CA TYR A 121 -7.01 24.16 -9.73
C TYR A 121 -8.24 25.09 -9.70
N ASN A 122 -9.05 25.11 -10.77
CA ASN A 122 -10.22 25.98 -10.87
C ASN A 122 -11.56 25.27 -10.68
N ARG A 123 -11.55 23.99 -10.27
CA ARG A 123 -12.78 23.27 -9.96
C ARG A 123 -13.25 23.56 -8.55
N GLN A 124 -14.53 23.81 -8.40
CA GLN A 124 -15.19 24.06 -7.12
C GLN A 124 -16.47 23.24 -7.06
N GLN A 125 -16.71 22.61 -5.93
CA GLN A 125 -17.92 21.83 -5.70
C GLN A 125 -18.81 22.56 -4.69
N VAL A 126 -20.12 22.52 -4.90
CA VAL A 126 -21.11 23.15 -4.02
C VAL A 126 -22.29 22.21 -3.85
N LYS A 127 -22.76 22.09 -2.61
CA LYS A 127 -24.01 21.42 -2.27
C LYS A 127 -25.09 22.47 -2.05
N PHE A 128 -26.11 22.47 -2.89
CA PHE A 128 -27.30 23.29 -2.74
C PHE A 128 -28.36 22.51 -1.96
N THR A 129 -28.96 23.13 -0.95
CA THR A 129 -30.16 22.62 -0.26
C THR A 129 -31.38 23.26 -0.89
N ILE A 130 -32.28 22.45 -1.46
CA ILE A 130 -33.38 22.90 -2.33
C ILE A 130 -34.72 22.53 -1.68
N GLN A 131 -35.57 23.53 -1.47
CA GLN A 131 -36.91 23.38 -0.94
C GLN A 131 -37.94 23.26 -2.07
N GLY A 132 -38.87 22.31 -1.93
CA GLY A 132 -39.97 22.10 -2.87
C GLY A 132 -39.84 20.85 -3.74
N MET A 133 -38.71 20.14 -3.71
CA MET A 133 -38.57 18.84 -4.40
C MET A 133 -39.24 17.73 -3.59
N SER A 134 -40.16 16.99 -4.22
CA SER A 134 -40.94 15.92 -3.57
C SER A 134 -40.98 14.60 -4.32
N CYS A 135 -40.45 14.51 -5.53
CA CYS A 135 -40.43 13.28 -6.32
C CYS A 135 -39.21 13.19 -7.24
N GLU A 136 -38.99 12.01 -7.81
CA GLU A 136 -37.89 11.71 -8.74
C GLU A 136 -37.95 12.57 -10.02
N SER A 137 -39.14 12.92 -10.51
CA SER A 137 -39.25 13.82 -11.67
C SER A 137 -38.76 15.24 -11.39
N CYS A 138 -38.86 15.73 -10.14
CA CYS A 138 -38.28 17.02 -9.74
C CYS A 138 -36.75 17.00 -9.84
N GLU A 139 -36.13 15.86 -9.53
CA GLU A 139 -34.68 15.69 -9.60
C GLU A 139 -34.18 15.81 -11.04
N ALA A 140 -34.87 15.14 -11.98
CA ALA A 140 -34.54 15.18 -13.40
C ALA A 140 -34.66 16.60 -13.97
N GLU A 141 -35.69 17.35 -13.57
CA GLU A 141 -35.91 18.73 -13.99
C GLU A 141 -34.78 19.67 -13.53
N VAL A 142 -34.37 19.57 -12.26
CA VAL A 142 -33.25 20.35 -11.70
C VAL A 142 -31.93 19.98 -12.36
N ASN A 143 -31.66 18.69 -12.56
CA ASN A 143 -30.47 18.21 -13.26
C ASN A 143 -30.40 18.77 -14.70
N ASN A 144 -31.53 18.80 -15.42
CA ASN A 144 -31.58 19.31 -16.79
C ASN A 144 -31.30 20.82 -16.88
N GLU A 145 -31.79 21.62 -15.93
CA GLU A 145 -31.47 23.06 -15.90
C GLU A 145 -30.01 23.33 -15.52
N ILE A 146 -29.45 22.59 -14.56
CA ILE A 146 -28.04 22.72 -14.18
C ILE A 146 -27.12 22.34 -15.34
N ALA A 147 -27.48 21.32 -16.12
CA ALA A 147 -26.71 20.86 -17.28
C ALA A 147 -26.53 21.93 -18.38
N LYS A 148 -27.48 22.88 -18.49
CA LYS A 148 -27.46 23.96 -19.48
C LYS A 148 -26.48 25.08 -19.11
N VAL A 149 -25.99 25.10 -17.88
CA VAL A 149 -25.09 26.15 -17.39
C VAL A 149 -23.67 25.90 -17.88
N ASN A 150 -23.18 26.74 -18.78
CA ASN A 150 -21.81 26.69 -19.28
C ASN A 150 -20.82 26.90 -18.13
N GLY A 151 -19.91 25.94 -17.91
CA GLY A 151 -18.97 25.94 -16.80
C GLY A 151 -19.27 24.88 -15.74
N VAL A 152 -20.46 24.26 -15.76
CA VAL A 152 -20.75 23.08 -14.94
C VAL A 152 -20.08 21.84 -15.55
N LEU A 153 -19.43 21.03 -14.71
CA LEU A 153 -18.69 19.84 -15.09
C LEU A 153 -19.43 18.56 -14.72
N THR A 154 -19.95 18.50 -13.49
CA THR A 154 -20.75 17.38 -12.99
C THR A 154 -21.85 17.89 -12.08
N TYR A 155 -22.96 17.17 -12.04
CA TYR A 155 -24.10 17.49 -11.17
C TYR A 155 -24.81 16.21 -10.75
N GLN A 156 -25.34 16.19 -9.54
CA GLN A 156 -26.17 15.12 -9.02
C GLN A 156 -27.17 15.68 -8.02
N THR A 157 -28.44 15.71 -8.41
CA THR A 157 -29.54 16.08 -7.52
C THR A 157 -30.08 14.84 -6.81
N SER A 158 -30.65 15.02 -5.62
CA SER A 158 -31.33 13.98 -4.86
C SER A 158 -32.63 14.55 -4.30
N TYR A 159 -33.77 14.04 -4.76
CA TYR A 159 -35.07 14.46 -4.22
C TYR A 159 -35.26 14.01 -2.75
N VAL A 160 -34.71 12.85 -2.39
CA VAL A 160 -34.75 12.28 -1.03
C VAL A 160 -34.03 13.20 -0.04
N ASN A 161 -32.81 13.62 -0.39
CA ASN A 161 -32.00 14.49 0.46
C ASN A 161 -32.32 15.98 0.28
N ARG A 162 -33.22 16.32 -0.65
CA ARG A 162 -33.58 17.70 -1.02
C ARG A 162 -32.34 18.56 -1.31
N SER A 163 -31.38 17.99 -2.05
CA SER A 163 -30.11 18.65 -2.31
C SER A 163 -29.57 18.38 -3.70
N SER A 164 -28.76 19.30 -4.24
CA SER A 164 -28.02 19.11 -5.48
C SER A 164 -26.53 19.37 -5.28
N LEU A 165 -25.70 18.40 -5.65
CA LEU A 165 -24.25 18.50 -5.64
C LEU A 165 -23.76 18.89 -7.03
N VAL A 166 -23.09 20.02 -7.15
CA VAL A 166 -22.65 20.58 -8.44
C VAL A 166 -21.16 20.87 -8.40
N THR A 167 -20.41 20.37 -9.38
CA THR A 167 -19.00 20.70 -9.60
C THR A 167 -18.89 21.58 -10.83
N PHE A 168 -18.24 22.73 -10.71
CA PHE A 168 -18.12 23.71 -11.78
C PHE A 168 -16.72 24.34 -11.82
N ASP A 169 -16.40 24.98 -12.94
CA ASP A 169 -15.19 25.75 -13.14
C ASP A 169 -15.42 27.20 -12.68
N LYS A 170 -14.79 27.60 -11.57
CA LYS A 170 -14.92 28.94 -10.97
C LYS A 170 -14.45 30.07 -11.88
N SER A 171 -13.66 29.76 -12.92
CA SER A 171 -13.23 30.74 -13.93
C SER A 171 -14.30 31.02 -14.99
N LYS A 172 -15.32 30.16 -15.11
CA LYS A 172 -16.37 30.24 -16.14
C LYS A 172 -17.73 30.59 -15.58
N VAL A 173 -18.04 30.16 -14.36
CA VAL A 173 -19.36 30.34 -13.76
C VAL A 173 -19.27 30.52 -12.25
N ASP A 174 -20.19 31.33 -11.70
CA ASP A 174 -20.32 31.55 -10.27
C ASP A 174 -21.51 30.76 -9.67
N VAL A 175 -21.50 30.64 -8.34
CA VAL A 175 -22.55 29.92 -7.60
C VAL A 175 -23.92 30.55 -7.79
N LYS A 176 -23.99 31.88 -7.89
CA LYS A 176 -25.25 32.62 -8.03
C LYS A 176 -25.93 32.30 -9.37
N THR A 177 -25.16 32.08 -10.43
CA THR A 177 -25.69 31.67 -11.74
C THR A 177 -26.29 30.27 -11.67
N ILE A 178 -25.64 29.35 -10.95
CA ILE A 178 -26.14 27.99 -10.75
C ILE A 178 -27.39 28.02 -9.85
N GLU A 179 -27.40 28.82 -8.78
CA GLU A 179 -28.57 29.05 -7.93
C GLU A 179 -29.75 29.61 -8.72
N ALA A 180 -29.50 30.56 -9.63
CA ALA A 180 -30.52 31.12 -10.51
C ALA A 180 -31.06 30.06 -11.49
N ALA A 181 -30.21 29.18 -12.02
CA ALA A 181 -30.63 28.07 -12.87
C ALA A 181 -31.55 27.09 -12.11
N ILE A 182 -31.20 26.76 -10.87
CA ILE A 182 -32.07 25.96 -9.99
C ILE A 182 -33.39 26.71 -9.75
N SER A 183 -33.35 28.01 -9.48
CA SER A 183 -34.55 28.81 -9.19
C SER A 183 -35.52 28.92 -10.39
N LYS A 184 -35.05 28.80 -11.64
CA LYS A 184 -35.89 28.80 -12.85
C LYS A 184 -36.85 27.62 -12.94
N THR A 185 -36.53 26.51 -12.29
CA THR A 185 -37.43 25.33 -12.20
C THR A 185 -38.63 25.56 -11.28
N GLY A 186 -38.66 26.68 -10.54
CA GLY A 186 -39.70 26.97 -9.55
C GLY A 186 -39.40 26.49 -8.14
N TYR A 187 -38.30 25.76 -7.91
CA TYR A 187 -37.84 25.38 -6.57
C TYR A 187 -36.99 26.49 -5.92
N LYS A 188 -36.95 26.53 -4.58
CA LYS A 188 -36.22 27.56 -3.82
C LYS A 188 -34.94 26.99 -3.22
N VAL A 189 -33.80 27.62 -3.47
CA VAL A 189 -32.55 27.30 -2.75
C VAL A 189 -32.62 27.91 -1.35
N LYS A 190 -32.48 27.06 -0.32
CA LYS A 190 -32.51 27.48 1.10
C LYS A 190 -31.12 27.89 1.59
N SER A 191 -30.11 27.14 1.19
CA SER A 191 -28.70 27.39 1.50
C SER A 191 -27.82 26.68 0.48
N TYR A 192 -26.57 27.12 0.37
CA TYR A 192 -25.54 26.38 -0.34
C TYR A 192 -24.26 26.34 0.49
N ASP A 193 -23.58 25.21 0.43
CA ASP A 193 -22.32 24.97 1.12
C ASP A 193 -21.26 24.61 0.08
N PHE A 194 -20.16 25.36 0.06
CA PHE A 194 -19.01 25.00 -0.76
C PHE A 194 -18.41 23.69 -0.23
N MET A 195 -18.53 22.65 -1.04
CA MET A 195 -17.83 21.39 -0.83
C MET A 195 -16.36 21.65 -1.19
N SER A 196 -15.49 21.54 -0.19
CA SER A 196 -14.09 21.96 -0.34
C SER A 196 -13.34 21.00 -1.27
N THR A 197 -13.31 21.31 -2.56
CA THR A 197 -12.24 20.89 -3.46
C THR A 197 -11.21 22.01 -3.47
N ASN A 198 -10.05 21.79 -2.83
CA ASN A 198 -8.86 22.67 -2.75
C ASN A 198 -8.78 23.81 -1.71
N ASN A 199 -9.40 23.76 -0.53
CA ASN A 199 -8.98 24.71 0.54
C ASN A 199 -9.31 24.30 1.99
N THR A 200 -8.90 23.12 2.45
CA THR A 200 -8.99 22.76 3.88
C THR A 200 -7.69 23.02 4.64
N GLY A 201 -6.61 23.40 3.94
CA GLY A 201 -5.28 23.38 4.54
C GLY A 201 -4.88 21.98 5.01
N VAL A 202 -5.58 20.91 4.62
CA VAL A 202 -5.29 19.55 5.09
C VAL A 202 -4.53 18.78 4.01
N SER A 203 -3.40 18.20 4.39
CA SER A 203 -2.67 17.24 3.57
C SER A 203 -2.81 15.84 4.16
N PHE A 204 -2.93 14.83 3.31
CA PHE A 204 -2.96 13.43 3.72
C PHE A 204 -1.66 12.72 3.33
N TYR A 205 -1.21 11.84 4.22
CA TYR A 205 0.01 11.06 4.08
C TYR A 205 -0.26 9.57 4.31
N GLU A 206 0.24 8.69 3.45
CA GLU A 206 0.22 7.25 3.73
C GLU A 206 1.20 7.00 4.88
N ALA A 207 0.79 6.18 5.85
CA ALA A 207 1.53 5.92 7.07
C ALA A 207 1.49 4.42 7.42
N PRO A 208 2.63 3.79 7.76
CA PRO A 208 2.68 2.40 8.18
C PRO A 208 2.44 2.29 9.70
N LEU A 209 1.27 2.74 10.15
CA LEU A 209 0.87 2.78 11.55
C LEU A 209 -0.23 1.75 11.85
N VAL A 210 -0.23 0.61 11.17
CA VAL A 210 -1.17 -0.49 11.40
C VAL A 210 -0.68 -1.37 12.55
N CYS A 211 -1.58 -1.82 13.43
CA CYS A 211 -1.25 -2.78 14.49
C CYS A 211 -0.96 -4.17 13.93
N HIS A 212 0.16 -4.79 14.33
CA HIS A 212 0.47 -6.17 13.91
C HIS A 212 -0.51 -7.18 14.51
N ALA A 213 -0.91 -6.99 15.77
CA ALA A 213 -1.85 -7.88 16.46
C ALA A 213 -3.31 -7.67 16.02
N ALA A 214 -3.62 -6.53 15.38
CA ALA A 214 -4.96 -6.15 14.94
C ALA A 214 -4.90 -5.37 13.61
N PRO A 215 -4.73 -6.05 12.46
CA PRO A 215 -4.46 -5.37 11.18
C PRO A 215 -5.58 -4.45 10.65
N SER A 216 -6.76 -4.50 11.25
CA SER A 216 -7.91 -3.65 10.90
C SER A 216 -7.93 -2.30 11.61
N ILE A 217 -7.01 -2.04 12.54
CA ILE A 217 -6.95 -0.80 13.32
C ILE A 217 -5.54 -0.21 13.36
N GLY A 218 -5.49 1.10 13.60
CA GLY A 218 -4.25 1.85 13.74
C GLY A 218 -3.61 1.68 15.12
N CYS A 219 -2.27 1.66 15.12
CA CYS A 219 -1.42 1.54 16.29
C CYS A 219 -1.37 2.85 17.06
N GLY A 220 -2.30 2.98 18.01
CA GLY A 220 -2.45 4.20 18.80
C GLY A 220 -1.21 4.54 19.62
N SER A 221 -0.54 3.54 20.21
CA SER A 221 0.67 3.74 21.02
C SER A 221 1.83 4.28 20.19
N LYS A 222 1.93 3.92 18.90
CA LYS A 222 2.94 4.48 17.99
C LYS A 222 2.51 5.83 17.40
N ALA A 223 1.25 5.93 16.99
CA ALA A 223 0.73 7.13 16.35
C ALA A 223 0.63 8.34 17.30
N LYS A 224 0.35 8.12 18.58
CA LYS A 224 0.19 9.18 19.59
C LYS A 224 1.34 10.18 19.58
N PHE A 225 2.58 9.67 19.58
CA PHE A 225 3.78 10.52 19.63
C PHE A 225 4.02 11.23 18.31
N LEU A 226 3.78 10.56 17.19
CA LEU A 226 3.87 11.17 15.87
C LEU A 226 2.92 12.37 15.75
N LEU A 227 1.65 12.19 16.14
CA LEU A 227 0.64 13.25 16.06
C LEU A 227 0.96 14.41 17.00
N VAL A 228 1.38 14.13 18.23
CA VAL A 228 1.79 15.16 19.20
C VAL A 228 3.02 15.92 18.72
N ASP A 229 4.00 15.24 18.10
CA ASP A 229 5.20 15.90 17.57
C ASP A 229 4.92 16.77 16.35
N LEU A 230 3.96 16.38 15.50
CA LEU A 230 3.45 17.26 14.43
C LEU A 230 2.82 18.53 15.03
N GLU A 231 1.98 18.39 16.06
CA GLU A 231 1.28 19.50 16.70
C GLU A 231 2.21 20.42 17.54
N LYS A 232 3.45 20.01 17.83
CA LYS A 232 4.46 20.90 18.45
C LYS A 232 4.83 22.09 17.56
N TYR A 233 4.71 21.95 16.24
CA TYR A 233 4.91 23.03 15.27
C TYR A 233 3.67 23.93 15.19
N ASN A 234 3.29 24.54 16.31
CA ASN A 234 2.03 25.28 16.47
C ASN A 234 1.86 26.49 15.54
N ASP A 235 2.96 27.00 14.99
CA ASP A 235 2.98 28.09 14.01
C ASP A 235 2.61 27.61 12.60
N ALA A 236 2.78 26.31 12.33
CA ALA A 236 2.58 25.70 11.03
C ALA A 236 1.44 24.67 10.98
N VAL A 237 1.19 23.94 12.06
CA VAL A 237 0.25 22.81 12.17
C VAL A 237 -0.88 23.17 13.14
N GLU A 238 -2.11 23.15 12.65
CA GLU A 238 -3.33 23.36 13.44
C GLU A 238 -3.81 22.06 14.12
N GLY A 239 -3.52 20.91 13.50
CA GLY A 239 -3.83 19.61 14.09
C GLY A 239 -3.35 18.45 13.24
N ALA A 240 -3.24 17.28 13.86
CA ALA A 240 -2.91 16.04 13.19
C ALA A 240 -3.86 14.90 13.64
N TRP A 241 -4.25 14.04 12.69
CA TRP A 241 -5.15 12.92 12.92
C TRP A 241 -4.61 11.65 12.28
N LEU A 242 -4.92 10.51 12.89
CA LEU A 242 -4.78 9.19 12.31
C LEU A 242 -6.17 8.67 11.92
N ASN A 243 -6.29 8.06 10.74
CA ASN A 243 -7.51 7.35 10.40
C ASN A 243 -7.63 6.03 11.18
N LYS A 244 -8.84 5.47 11.30
CA LYS A 244 -9.13 4.28 12.11
C LYS A 244 -8.23 3.09 11.80
N THR A 245 -7.90 2.86 10.52
CA THR A 245 -7.08 1.73 10.07
C THR A 245 -5.58 1.96 10.28
N GLY A 246 -5.15 3.19 10.61
CA GLY A 246 -3.74 3.53 10.79
C GLY A 246 -2.92 3.60 9.51
N THR A 247 -3.58 3.70 8.35
CA THR A 247 -2.93 3.76 7.04
C THR A 247 -2.72 5.18 6.54
N ILE A 248 -3.44 6.16 7.12
CA ILE A 248 -3.44 7.55 6.68
C ILE A 248 -3.30 8.48 7.87
N VAL A 249 -2.40 9.45 7.74
CA VAL A 249 -2.28 10.61 8.63
C VAL A 249 -2.78 11.84 7.89
N ALA A 250 -3.69 12.59 8.52
CA ALA A 250 -4.13 13.90 8.04
C ALA A 250 -3.45 14.99 8.87
N VAL A 251 -2.91 16.01 8.21
CA VAL A 251 -2.29 17.17 8.86
C VAL A 251 -3.00 18.42 8.37
N LYS A 252 -3.63 19.16 9.29
CA LYS A 252 -4.20 20.47 9.01
C LYS A 252 -3.13 21.53 9.24
N TRP A 253 -2.78 22.23 8.19
CA TRP A 253 -1.80 23.29 8.14
C TRP A 253 -2.45 24.66 8.35
N ASN A 254 -1.70 25.55 8.98
CA ASN A 254 -2.05 26.96 9.01
C ASN A 254 -2.00 27.55 7.59
N THR A 255 -2.90 28.49 7.30
CA THR A 255 -3.05 29.16 6.00
C THR A 255 -1.78 29.85 5.47
N LYS A 256 -0.85 30.21 6.37
CA LYS A 256 0.41 30.90 6.03
C LYS A 256 1.61 29.96 5.89
N THR A 257 1.43 28.64 6.03
CA THR A 257 2.54 27.70 5.99
C THR A 257 2.97 27.42 4.55
N GLU A 258 4.21 27.81 4.22
CA GLU A 258 4.85 27.55 2.92
C GLU A 258 5.09 26.05 2.69
N GLU A 259 5.05 25.62 1.43
CA GLU A 259 5.14 24.20 1.05
C GLU A 259 6.47 23.55 1.45
N ASP A 260 7.58 24.30 1.33
CA ASP A 260 8.91 23.82 1.74
C ASP A 260 8.96 23.55 3.25
N LYS A 261 8.32 24.40 4.05
CA LYS A 261 8.23 24.23 5.51
C LYS A 261 7.37 23.01 5.87
N LYS A 262 6.27 22.76 5.15
CA LYS A 262 5.47 21.54 5.34
C LYS A 262 6.31 20.30 5.07
N ALA A 263 7.03 20.28 3.95
CA ALA A 263 7.88 19.15 3.58
C ALA A 263 9.00 18.90 4.60
N GLU A 264 9.62 19.97 5.12
CA GLU A 264 10.64 19.89 6.17
C GLU A 264 10.08 19.32 7.49
N ILE A 265 8.92 19.80 7.94
CA ILE A 265 8.26 19.31 9.16
C ILE A 265 7.95 17.82 9.04
N ILE A 266 7.29 17.43 7.93
CA ILE A 266 6.94 16.02 7.69
C ILE A 266 8.20 15.17 7.69
N LYS A 267 9.23 15.55 6.94
CA LYS A 267 10.51 14.81 6.88
C LYS A 267 11.16 14.66 8.25
N THR A 268 11.20 15.73 9.04
CA THR A 268 11.83 15.75 10.37
C THR A 268 11.08 14.84 11.34
N VAL A 269 9.76 14.98 11.40
CA VAL A 269 8.93 14.19 12.31
C VAL A 269 8.91 12.72 11.89
N SER A 270 8.80 12.42 10.60
CA SER A 270 8.94 11.06 10.06
C SER A 270 10.26 10.39 10.48
N ALA A 271 11.38 11.09 10.34
CA ALA A 271 12.69 10.57 10.70
C ALA A 271 12.81 10.28 12.20
N ASN A 272 12.31 11.17 13.07
CA ASN A 272 12.35 10.98 14.52
C ASN A 272 11.61 9.73 15.01
N HIS A 273 10.60 9.30 14.25
CA HIS A 273 9.77 8.13 14.58
C HIS A 273 10.15 6.88 13.78
N ASN A 274 11.22 6.92 12.97
CA ASN A 274 11.60 5.85 12.05
C ASN A 274 10.44 5.40 11.16
N LEU A 275 9.75 6.37 10.57
CA LEU A 275 8.58 6.17 9.71
C LEU A 275 8.79 6.90 8.38
N GLU A 276 8.16 6.40 7.32
CA GLU A 276 8.06 7.10 6.04
C GLU A 276 6.61 7.58 5.86
N LEU A 277 6.44 8.91 5.75
CA LEU A 277 5.15 9.52 5.41
C LEU A 277 5.20 9.97 3.96
N THR A 278 4.37 9.35 3.11
CA THR A 278 4.33 9.65 1.68
C THR A 278 3.09 10.46 1.35
N THR A 279 3.24 11.57 0.63
CA THR A 279 2.12 12.41 0.23
C THR A 279 1.16 11.63 -0.67
N LEU A 280 -0.14 11.65 -0.34
CA LEU A 280 -1.15 11.06 -1.22
C LEU A 280 -1.40 11.89 -2.47
N SER A 281 -1.67 11.20 -3.58
CA SER A 281 -2.18 11.86 -4.79
C SER A 281 -3.56 12.47 -4.52
N GLN A 282 -3.88 13.57 -5.19
CA GLN A 282 -5.16 14.27 -5.02
C GLN A 282 -6.36 13.34 -5.22
N THR A 283 -6.33 12.47 -6.23
CA THR A 283 -7.41 11.50 -6.50
C THR A 283 -7.65 10.52 -5.36
N LYS A 284 -6.61 10.11 -4.63
CA LYS A 284 -6.76 9.26 -3.45
C LYS A 284 -7.16 10.08 -2.21
N ALA A 285 -6.71 11.33 -2.10
CA ALA A 285 -7.08 12.23 -1.00
C ALA A 285 -8.58 12.58 -1.01
N ASP A 286 -9.19 12.68 -2.20
CA ASP A 286 -10.61 13.02 -2.37
C ASP A 286 -11.57 12.09 -1.60
N SER A 287 -11.25 10.81 -1.47
CA SER A 287 -12.08 9.86 -0.70
C SER A 287 -12.02 10.11 0.80
N TYR A 288 -10.87 10.57 1.31
CA TYR A 288 -10.66 10.85 2.73
C TYR A 288 -11.25 12.19 3.16
N PHE A 289 -11.38 13.15 2.24
CA PHE A 289 -12.08 14.41 2.53
C PHE A 289 -13.56 14.22 2.88
N GLN A 290 -14.20 13.16 2.39
CA GLN A 290 -15.62 12.89 2.69
C GLN A 290 -15.84 12.45 4.14
N THR A 291 -14.87 11.77 4.73
CA THR A 291 -14.95 11.26 6.10
C THR A 291 -14.19 12.12 7.11
N PHE A 292 -13.39 13.09 6.67
CA PHE A 292 -12.60 13.94 7.56
C PHE A 292 -13.35 15.22 7.98
N PRO A 293 -13.34 15.65 9.26
CA PRO A 293 -12.79 14.99 10.44
C PRO A 293 -13.89 14.29 11.28
N ASP A 294 -14.52 13.24 10.76
CA ASP A 294 -15.46 12.42 11.53
C ASP A 294 -14.72 11.72 12.68
N SER A 295 -15.11 12.03 13.91
CA SER A 295 -14.52 11.48 15.15
C SER A 295 -14.65 9.96 15.31
N SER A 296 -15.48 9.29 14.50
CA SER A 296 -15.57 7.83 14.47
C SER A 296 -14.50 7.18 13.60
N GLU A 297 -13.96 7.92 12.63
CA GLU A 297 -12.99 7.46 11.63
C GLU A 297 -11.62 8.13 11.77
N TRP A 298 -11.54 9.28 12.45
CA TRP A 298 -10.32 10.08 12.60
C TRP A 298 -10.04 10.43 14.06
N TYR A 299 -8.80 10.20 14.49
CA TYR A 299 -8.39 10.24 15.89
C TYR A 299 -7.18 11.16 16.07
N LYS A 300 -7.29 12.14 16.96
CA LYS A 300 -6.17 13.01 17.36
C LYS A 300 -5.28 12.39 18.43
N GLY A 301 -4.17 13.05 18.73
CA GLY A 301 -3.11 12.61 19.65
C GLY A 301 -3.53 11.80 20.89
N LYS A 302 -4.45 12.26 21.75
CA LYS A 302 -4.92 11.44 22.89
C LYS A 302 -6.07 10.50 22.56
N GLU A 303 -6.80 10.76 21.47
CA GLU A 303 -7.96 9.94 21.07
C GLU A 303 -7.53 8.59 20.52
N VAL A 304 -6.32 8.48 19.97
CA VAL A 304 -5.76 7.19 19.53
C VAL A 304 -5.55 6.20 20.69
N ASP A 305 -5.59 6.65 21.95
CA ASP A 305 -5.66 5.75 23.12
C ASP A 305 -6.90 4.83 23.06
N LYS A 306 -7.97 5.26 22.38
CA LYS A 306 -9.15 4.40 22.10
C LYS A 306 -8.78 3.24 21.20
N LEU A 307 -7.98 3.47 20.15
CA LEU A 307 -7.50 2.43 19.24
C LEU A 307 -6.58 1.44 19.98
N SER A 308 -5.73 1.93 20.88
CA SER A 308 -4.91 1.04 21.74
C SER A 308 -5.74 0.15 22.66
N LYS A 309 -6.84 0.67 23.22
CA LYS A 309 -7.77 -0.15 24.01
C LYS A 309 -8.50 -1.19 23.15
N GLU A 310 -8.92 -0.81 21.94
CA GLU A 310 -9.52 -1.74 20.98
C GLU A 310 -8.54 -2.86 20.58
N GLU A 311 -7.26 -2.52 20.34
CA GLU A 311 -6.18 -3.49 20.10
C GLU A 311 -6.04 -4.46 21.26
N ALA A 312 -5.99 -3.96 22.49
CA ALA A 312 -5.92 -4.80 23.69
C ALA A 312 -7.10 -5.77 23.79
N GLY A 313 -8.32 -5.33 23.45
CA GLY A 313 -9.50 -6.17 23.39
C GLY A 313 -9.41 -7.28 22.33
N ILE A 314 -8.86 -6.96 21.15
CA ILE A 314 -8.62 -7.94 20.07
C ILE A 314 -7.56 -8.97 20.51
N ILE A 315 -6.45 -8.53 21.11
CA ILE A 315 -5.41 -9.40 21.65
C ILE A 315 -6.00 -10.34 22.70
N ALA A 316 -6.80 -9.81 23.63
CA ALA A 316 -7.44 -10.60 24.67
C ALA A 316 -8.38 -11.64 24.05
N LYS A 317 -9.26 -11.24 23.13
CA LYS A 317 -10.18 -12.15 22.43
C LYS A 317 -9.43 -13.28 21.72
N ASN A 318 -8.37 -12.95 20.97
CA ASN A 318 -7.56 -13.93 20.25
C ASN A 318 -6.83 -14.88 21.20
N THR A 319 -6.29 -14.35 22.30
CA THR A 319 -5.64 -15.14 23.36
C THR A 319 -6.63 -16.17 23.90
N ILE A 320 -7.80 -15.73 24.35
CA ILE A 320 -8.82 -16.60 24.96
C ILE A 320 -9.35 -17.64 23.97
N ALA A 321 -9.48 -17.31 22.69
CA ALA A 321 -9.94 -18.24 21.67
C ALA A 321 -9.09 -19.54 21.65
N SER A 322 -7.76 -19.41 21.74
CA SER A 322 -6.86 -20.57 21.79
C SER A 322 -7.07 -21.44 23.04
N TYR A 323 -7.32 -20.82 24.21
CA TYR A 323 -7.59 -21.57 25.44
C TYR A 323 -8.95 -22.27 25.43
N LYS A 324 -9.95 -21.64 24.80
CA LYS A 324 -11.29 -22.23 24.61
C LYS A 324 -11.24 -23.44 23.70
N GLU A 325 -10.57 -23.33 22.56
CA GLU A 325 -10.40 -24.43 21.61
C GLU A 325 -9.74 -25.66 22.26
N LYS A 326 -8.71 -25.43 23.07
CA LYS A 326 -8.00 -26.47 23.82
C LYS A 326 -8.73 -26.94 25.11
N LYS A 327 -9.92 -26.41 25.41
CA LYS A 327 -10.71 -26.70 26.62
C LYS A 327 -9.92 -26.50 27.93
N LEU A 328 -9.03 -25.52 27.95
CA LEU A 328 -8.16 -25.22 29.09
C LEU A 328 -8.80 -24.28 30.11
N ILE A 329 -9.85 -23.57 29.73
CA ILE A 329 -10.59 -22.65 30.58
C ILE A 329 -12.05 -23.10 30.74
N LYS A 330 -12.60 -22.92 31.94
CA LYS A 330 -14.03 -23.13 32.21
C LYS A 330 -14.87 -21.98 31.64
N PRO A 331 -16.07 -22.23 31.07
CA PRO A 331 -16.94 -21.19 30.52
C PRO A 331 -17.24 -20.03 31.47
N SER A 332 -17.33 -20.29 32.78
CA SER A 332 -17.58 -19.29 33.82
C SER A 332 -16.47 -18.25 33.96
N PHE A 333 -15.23 -18.60 33.61
CA PHE A 333 -14.07 -17.73 33.76
C PHE A 333 -13.69 -17.00 32.47
N GLU A 334 -14.28 -17.35 31.32
CA GLU A 334 -13.88 -16.80 30.01
C GLU A 334 -13.92 -15.26 29.97
N LYS A 335 -15.03 -14.66 30.41
CA LYS A 335 -15.18 -13.19 30.40
C LYS A 335 -14.21 -12.49 31.33
N GLN A 336 -13.97 -13.06 32.51
CA GLN A 336 -13.06 -12.49 33.52
C GLN A 336 -11.60 -12.62 33.07
N PHE A 337 -11.23 -13.76 32.49
CA PHE A 337 -9.90 -13.95 31.95
C PHE A 337 -9.64 -13.02 30.76
N GLN A 338 -10.62 -12.87 29.85
CA GLN A 338 -10.53 -11.91 28.76
C GLN A 338 -10.32 -10.49 29.27
N ALA A 339 -11.13 -10.05 30.25
CA ALA A 339 -11.03 -8.70 30.81
C ALA A 339 -9.69 -8.45 31.52
N ASP A 340 -9.15 -9.43 32.24
CA ASP A 340 -7.84 -9.31 32.89
C ASP A 340 -6.71 -9.19 31.85
N ILE A 341 -6.76 -9.99 30.77
CA ILE A 341 -5.77 -9.88 29.68
C ILE A 341 -5.90 -8.55 28.94
N GLU A 342 -7.11 -8.12 28.61
CA GLU A 342 -7.38 -6.84 27.97
C GLU A 342 -6.83 -5.69 28.81
N LYS A 343 -7.06 -5.71 30.12
CA LYS A 343 -6.54 -4.70 31.04
C LYS A 343 -5.01 -4.65 31.04
N ILE A 344 -4.33 -5.81 31.08
CA ILE A 344 -2.87 -5.87 31.08
C ILE A 344 -2.29 -5.19 29.83
N TYR A 345 -2.81 -5.52 28.64
CA TYR A 345 -2.34 -4.90 27.40
C TYR A 345 -2.74 -3.44 27.27
N ALA A 346 -3.95 -3.06 27.71
CA ALA A 346 -4.38 -1.66 27.71
C ALA A 346 -3.48 -0.82 28.62
N ASP A 347 -3.21 -1.27 29.84
CA ASP A 347 -2.32 -0.58 30.79
C ASP A 347 -0.91 -0.45 30.20
N LEU A 348 -0.38 -1.49 29.54
CA LEU A 348 0.89 -1.41 28.81
C LEU A 348 0.84 -0.30 27.76
N PHE A 349 -0.09 -0.37 26.80
CA PHE A 349 -0.12 0.57 25.68
C PHE A 349 -0.29 2.02 26.11
N LEU A 350 -1.05 2.26 27.18
CA LEU A 350 -1.29 3.60 27.72
C LEU A 350 -0.14 4.11 28.60
N SER A 351 0.69 3.21 29.15
CA SER A 351 1.86 3.58 29.97
C SER A 351 3.10 3.95 29.16
N ILE A 352 3.15 3.58 27.89
CA ILE A 352 4.27 3.91 27.01
C ILE A 352 4.28 5.45 26.83
N SER A 353 5.44 6.08 27.06
CA SER A 353 5.66 7.52 26.82
C SER A 353 6.51 7.81 25.57
N SER A 354 7.08 6.78 24.95
CA SER A 354 7.84 6.81 23.71
C SER A 354 8.06 5.39 23.18
N TYR A 355 8.28 5.21 21.86
CA TYR A 355 8.69 3.92 21.29
C TYR A 355 9.99 3.37 21.93
N LYS A 356 10.84 4.25 22.48
CA LYS A 356 12.06 3.88 23.21
C LYS A 356 11.79 3.23 24.58
N ASP A 357 10.56 3.33 25.09
CA ASP A 357 10.17 2.78 26.39
C ASP A 357 9.71 1.32 26.29
N LEU A 358 9.60 0.76 25.07
CA LEU A 358 9.45 -0.67 24.84
C LEU A 358 10.78 -1.39 25.13
N THR A 359 11.15 -1.40 26.41
CA THR A 359 12.33 -2.09 26.92
C THR A 359 12.02 -3.57 27.19
N THR A 360 13.07 -4.38 27.28
CA THR A 360 12.97 -5.78 27.74
C THR A 360 12.27 -5.86 29.10
N GLU A 361 12.44 -4.87 29.97
CA GLU A 361 11.79 -4.81 31.28
C GLU A 361 10.27 -4.64 31.17
N ALA A 362 9.80 -3.76 30.28
CA ALA A 362 8.37 -3.58 30.01
C ALA A 362 7.74 -4.86 29.47
N TYR A 363 8.44 -5.56 28.56
CA TYR A 363 8.01 -6.85 28.02
C TYR A 363 7.93 -7.92 29.12
N ASN A 364 8.99 -8.07 29.91
CA ASN A 364 9.06 -9.05 30.99
C ASN A 364 7.96 -8.82 32.05
N LYS A 365 7.64 -7.56 32.34
CA LYS A 365 6.56 -7.21 33.27
C LYS A 365 5.20 -7.67 32.75
N VAL A 366 4.92 -7.42 31.47
CA VAL A 366 3.66 -7.82 30.82
C VAL A 366 3.57 -9.33 30.76
N GLU A 367 4.65 -10.00 30.37
CA GLU A 367 4.71 -11.47 30.35
C GLU A 367 4.43 -12.06 31.73
N SER A 368 5.03 -11.49 32.79
CA SER A 368 4.76 -11.88 34.17
C SER A 368 3.28 -11.69 34.56
N GLN A 369 2.67 -10.55 34.22
CA GLN A 369 1.26 -10.29 34.50
C GLN A 369 0.32 -11.23 33.74
N VAL A 370 0.61 -11.48 32.46
CA VAL A 370 -0.13 -12.43 31.63
C VAL A 370 0.01 -13.84 32.20
N GLN A 371 1.20 -14.23 32.66
CA GLN A 371 1.44 -15.51 33.30
C GLN A 371 0.64 -15.66 34.59
N GLN A 372 0.62 -14.64 35.45
CA GLN A 372 -0.20 -14.62 36.67
C GLN A 372 -1.70 -14.77 36.35
N ALA A 373 -2.20 -14.06 35.34
CA ALA A 373 -3.58 -14.19 34.89
C ALA A 373 -3.87 -15.61 34.38
N ARG A 374 -2.95 -16.20 33.59
CA ARG A 374 -3.08 -17.59 33.12
C ARG A 374 -3.14 -18.57 34.30
N GLU A 375 -2.27 -18.43 35.29
CA GLU A 375 -2.26 -19.32 36.46
C GLU A 375 -3.56 -19.23 37.25
N LYS A 376 -4.11 -18.01 37.40
CA LYS A 376 -5.36 -17.73 38.10
C LYS A 376 -6.55 -18.45 37.47
N TYR A 377 -6.66 -18.52 36.15
CA TYR A 377 -7.85 -19.04 35.46
C TYR A 377 -7.71 -20.46 34.87
N VAL A 378 -6.50 -20.86 34.48
CA VAL A 378 -6.21 -22.17 33.87
C VAL A 378 -5.62 -23.15 34.89
N GLY A 379 -4.96 -22.63 35.94
CA GLY A 379 -4.27 -23.41 36.96
C GLY A 379 -2.80 -23.65 36.64
N LYS A 380 -1.97 -23.73 37.69
CA LYS A 380 -0.53 -23.99 37.58
C LYS A 380 -0.24 -25.30 36.85
N GLY A 381 0.70 -25.27 35.90
CA GLY A 381 1.15 -26.44 35.15
C GLY A 381 0.20 -26.97 34.06
N LYS A 382 -0.98 -26.35 33.87
CA LYS A 382 -1.94 -26.74 32.82
C LYS A 382 -1.83 -25.90 31.55
N MET A 383 -0.74 -25.16 31.40
CA MET A 383 -0.56 -24.24 30.28
C MET A 383 0.04 -24.96 29.07
N PRO A 384 -0.41 -24.64 27.86
CA PRO A 384 0.24 -25.10 26.65
C PRO A 384 1.60 -24.40 26.55
N HIS A 385 2.65 -25.14 26.23
CA HIS A 385 3.94 -24.54 25.91
C HIS A 385 3.74 -23.62 24.69
N VAL A 386 3.99 -22.32 24.85
CA VAL A 386 3.95 -21.35 23.75
C VAL A 386 5.40 -21.11 23.33
N GLU A 387 5.86 -21.78 22.28
CA GLU A 387 7.11 -21.41 21.62
C GLU A 387 6.84 -20.11 20.83
N LEU A 388 7.34 -18.99 21.37
CA LEU A 388 7.42 -17.74 20.62
C LEU A 388 8.52 -17.89 19.56
N CYS A 389 8.13 -18.20 18.31
CA CYS A 389 9.03 -18.06 17.17
C CYS A 389 9.28 -16.57 16.92
N ILE A 390 10.23 -15.97 17.64
CA ILE A 390 10.76 -14.65 17.32
C ILE A 390 11.77 -14.87 16.19
N ALA A 391 11.34 -14.70 14.94
CA ALA A 391 12.27 -14.59 13.84
C ALA A 391 12.96 -13.22 13.94
N SER A 392 14.16 -13.16 14.52
CA SER A 392 15.06 -12.04 14.25
C SER A 392 15.38 -12.04 12.76
N GLU A 393 15.44 -10.86 12.13
CA GLU A 393 15.66 -10.68 10.68
C GLU A 393 17.01 -11.20 10.14
N GLU A 394 17.76 -12.01 10.88
CA GLU A 394 18.97 -12.65 10.39
C GLU A 394 18.69 -14.01 9.74
N SER A 395 18.36 -13.96 8.46
CA SER A 395 18.69 -14.99 7.46
C SER A 395 18.39 -16.46 7.83
N CYS A 396 17.11 -16.80 8.03
CA CYS A 396 16.73 -18.21 8.09
C CYS A 396 16.87 -18.86 6.69
N LYS A 397 17.97 -19.58 6.44
CA LYS A 397 18.07 -20.48 5.27
C LYS A 397 17.04 -21.60 5.44
N LYS A 398 16.10 -21.72 4.50
CA LYS A 398 15.12 -22.82 4.44
C LYS A 398 15.86 -24.17 4.43
N VAL A 399 15.93 -24.83 5.58
CA VAL A 399 16.26 -26.25 5.65
C VAL A 399 14.99 -27.04 5.36
N LYS A 400 15.04 -27.96 4.39
CA LYS A 400 13.92 -28.73 3.83
C LYS A 400 13.21 -29.69 4.81
N SER A 401 13.40 -29.59 6.13
CA SER A 401 12.99 -30.63 7.08
C SER A 401 12.35 -30.16 8.39
N CYS A 402 11.74 -28.98 8.46
CA CYS A 402 10.85 -28.68 9.60
C CYS A 402 9.50 -29.39 9.36
N SER A 403 9.32 -30.55 10.01
CA SER A 403 8.03 -31.25 10.09
C SER A 403 7.37 -30.96 11.45
N PRO A 404 6.06 -30.70 11.51
CA PRO A 404 5.36 -30.33 12.74
C PRO A 404 5.23 -31.57 13.63
N GLY A 405 6.18 -31.79 14.54
CA GLY A 405 6.08 -32.92 15.46
C GLY A 405 7.30 -33.24 16.34
N SER A 406 8.48 -32.66 16.09
CA SER A 406 9.62 -32.85 16.99
C SER A 406 9.98 -31.53 17.66
N GLY A 407 9.78 -31.46 18.97
CA GLY A 407 10.08 -30.32 19.84
C GLY A 407 11.57 -29.96 19.90
N LYS A 408 12.10 -29.42 18.79
CA LYS A 408 13.40 -28.76 18.68
C LYS A 408 13.22 -27.48 17.87
N SER A 409 13.93 -26.42 18.27
CA SER A 409 13.95 -25.13 17.58
C SER A 409 14.42 -25.33 16.13
N CYS A 410 13.73 -24.71 15.16
CA CYS A 410 14.16 -24.70 13.75
C CYS A 410 15.41 -23.82 13.51
N CYS A 411 16.05 -23.31 14.58
CA CYS A 411 17.25 -22.48 14.54
C CYS A 411 18.41 -23.04 15.39
N ASP A 412 18.39 -24.31 15.77
CA ASP A 412 19.56 -24.92 16.44
C ASP A 412 20.62 -25.34 15.41
N LYS A 413 21.53 -24.41 15.10
CA LYS A 413 22.94 -24.70 14.77
C LYS A 413 23.85 -23.55 15.19
N ASN A 414 24.09 -23.41 16.48
CA ASN A 414 25.37 -23.79 17.12
C ASN A 414 25.25 -23.61 18.63
#